data_AF-A0A964THV8-F1
#
_entry.id   AF-A0A964THV8-F1
#
_cell.length_a   1.000
_cell.length_b   1.000
_cell.length_c   1.000
_cell.angle_alpha   90.00
_cell.angle_beta   90.00
_cell.angle_gamma   90.00
#
_symmetry.space_group_name_H-M   'P 1'
#
loop_
_entity.id
_entity.type
_entity.pdbx_description
1 polymer ?
#
loop_
_entity_poly.entity_id
_entity_poly.type
_entity_poly.pdbx_seq_one_letter_code
_entity_poly.pdbx_strand_id
1 'polypeptide(L)'
;MREPEPRSSLGQALREGVAEARHRELAIEHLLFHALSFVERHHPGLIDHLEASLPGLGDHADDDTKDDEAVRAIARRFLDGLRRAEGR
;
A
#
# COMPACT_ATOMS: atom_id res chain seq x y z
N MET A 1 16.52 22.43 -39.14
CA MET A 1 15.79 22.15 -37.89
C MET A 1 15.46 20.66 -37.88
N ARG A 2 15.99 19.87 -36.94
CA ARG A 2 15.48 18.51 -36.70
C ARG A 2 14.16 18.66 -35.97
N GLU A 3 13.10 18.06 -36.48
CA GLU A 3 11.86 17.89 -35.72
C GLU A 3 12.17 17.05 -34.47
N PRO A 4 11.57 17.37 -33.31
CA PRO A 4 11.75 16.56 -32.12
C PRO A 4 11.21 15.16 -32.39
N GLU A 5 12.06 14.14 -32.26
CA GLU A 5 11.68 12.73 -32.30
C GLU A 5 10.43 12.51 -31.42
N PRO A 6 9.36 11.87 -31.93
CA PRO A 6 8.19 11.60 -31.12
C PRO A 6 8.63 10.77 -29.91
N ARG A 7 8.29 11.24 -28.69
CA ARG A 7 8.54 10.48 -27.47
C ARG A 7 8.00 9.07 -27.68
N SER A 8 8.84 8.05 -27.47
CA SER A 8 8.46 6.65 -27.66
C SER A 8 7.13 6.37 -26.97
N SER A 9 6.12 6.00 -27.77
CA SER A 9 4.74 5.73 -27.32
C SER A 9 4.72 4.69 -26.19
N LEU A 10 5.62 3.70 -26.23
CA LEU A 10 5.81 2.73 -25.16
C LEU A 10 6.31 3.38 -23.86
N GLY A 11 7.30 4.28 -23.94
CA GLY A 11 7.84 4.98 -22.79
C GLY A 11 6.89 5.99 -22.16
N GLN A 12 5.85 6.42 -22.89
CA GLN A 12 4.76 7.23 -22.36
C GLN A 12 3.70 6.34 -21.69
N ALA A 13 3.26 5.27 -22.37
CA ALA A 13 2.29 4.32 -21.82
C ALA A 13 2.78 3.68 -20.50
N LEU A 14 4.07 3.33 -20.41
CA LEU A 14 4.67 2.84 -19.17
C LEU A 14 4.60 3.86 -18.02
N ARG A 15 4.83 5.15 -18.30
CA ARG A 15 4.75 6.20 -17.28
C ARG A 15 3.32 6.44 -16.82
N GLU A 16 2.36 6.43 -17.75
CA GLU A 16 0.94 6.55 -17.44
C GLU A 16 0.49 5.38 -16.57
N GLY A 17 0.91 4.14 -16.90
CA GLY A 17 0.64 2.97 -16.08
C GLY A 17 1.25 3.05 -14.66
N VAL A 18 2.49 3.50 -14.53
CA VAL A 18 3.14 3.72 -13.22
C VAL A 18 2.42 4.81 -12.42
N ALA A 19 2.02 5.90 -13.06
CA ALA A 19 1.28 6.98 -12.41
C ALA A 19 -0.08 6.49 -11.92
N GLU A 20 -0.81 5.73 -12.73
CA GLU A 20 -2.12 5.17 -12.36
C GLU A 20 -2.01 4.18 -11.20
N ALA A 21 -1.01 3.28 -11.23
CA ALA A 21 -0.76 2.36 -10.13
C ALA A 21 -0.54 3.11 -8.80
N ARG A 22 0.28 4.16 -8.84
CA ARG A 22 0.53 5.04 -7.68
C ARG A 22 -0.73 5.80 -7.24
N HIS A 23 -1.55 6.31 -8.16
CA HIS A 23 -2.78 7.01 -7.80
C HIS A 23 -3.77 6.07 -7.09
N ARG A 24 -3.92 4.85 -7.60
CA ARG A 24 -4.76 3.83 -7.00
C ARG A 24 -4.25 3.44 -5.61
N GLU A 25 -2.94 3.25 -5.47
CA GLU A 25 -2.29 2.96 -4.17
C GLU A 25 -2.60 4.06 -3.15
N LEU A 26 -2.32 5.33 -3.48
CA LEU A 26 -2.58 6.47 -2.59
C LEU A 26 -4.06 6.62 -2.23
N ALA A 27 -4.96 6.38 -3.18
CA ALA A 27 -6.40 6.46 -2.94
C ALA A 27 -6.88 5.36 -1.98
N ILE A 28 -6.43 4.12 -2.19
CA ILE A 28 -6.77 2.98 -1.32
C ILE A 28 -6.19 3.17 0.07
N GLU A 29 -4.91 3.53 0.18
CA GLU A 29 -4.26 3.79 1.47
C GLU A 29 -4.98 4.88 2.25
N HIS A 30 -5.32 6.00 1.62
CA HIS A 30 -6.02 7.10 2.27
C HIS A 30 -7.38 6.67 2.84
N LEU A 31 -8.20 5.99 2.01
CA LEU A 31 -9.53 5.55 2.42
C LEU A 31 -9.45 4.47 3.51
N LEU A 32 -8.55 3.50 3.37
CA LEU A 32 -8.36 2.44 4.34
C LEU A 32 -7.85 2.99 5.67
N PHE A 33 -6.88 3.90 5.64
CA PHE A 33 -6.34 4.53 6.83
C PHE A 33 -7.44 5.22 7.63
N HIS A 34 -8.24 6.08 6.98
CA HIS A 34 -9.32 6.79 7.65
C HIS A 34 -10.44 5.86 8.13
N ALA A 35 -10.74 4.78 7.39
CA ALA A 35 -11.71 3.79 7.82
C ALA A 35 -11.25 3.06 9.09
N LEU A 36 -10.00 2.59 9.14
CA LEU A 36 -9.45 1.90 10.30
C LEU A 36 -9.31 2.84 11.51
N SER A 37 -8.84 4.07 11.32
CA SER A 37 -8.83 5.11 12.37
C SER A 37 -10.25 5.44 12.87
N PHE A 38 -11.25 5.46 11.99
CA PHE A 38 -12.63 5.64 12.42
C PHE A 38 -13.07 4.47 13.29
N VAL A 39 -12.82 3.23 12.87
CA VAL A 39 -13.21 2.04 13.65
C VAL A 39 -12.46 1.97 14.97
N GLU A 40 -11.14 2.17 15.02
CA GLU A 40 -10.37 2.15 16.27
C GLU A 40 -10.89 3.17 17.30
N ARG A 41 -11.26 4.38 16.86
CA ARG A 41 -11.80 5.42 17.75
C ARG A 41 -13.18 5.05 18.34
N HIS A 42 -14.00 4.30 17.61
CA HIS A 42 -15.34 3.91 18.07
C HIS A 42 -15.36 2.51 18.72
N HIS A 43 -14.40 1.65 18.36
CA HIS A 43 -14.22 0.28 18.80
C HIS A 43 -12.72 0.01 19.03
N PRO A 44 -12.17 0.45 20.17
CA PRO A 44 -10.74 0.32 20.45
C PRO A 44 -10.26 -1.14 20.46
N GLY A 45 -9.03 -1.37 19.99
CA GLY A 45 -8.39 -2.69 19.94
C GLY A 45 -8.34 -3.34 18.56
N LEU A 46 -8.86 -2.66 17.52
CA LEU A 46 -8.74 -3.11 16.14
C LEU A 46 -7.27 -3.19 15.71
N ILE A 47 -6.46 -2.17 16.03
CA ILE A 47 -5.06 -2.12 15.62
C ILE A 47 -4.28 -3.32 16.16
N ASP A 48 -4.48 -3.66 17.44
CA ASP A 48 -3.80 -4.81 18.07
C ASP A 48 -4.32 -6.14 17.52
N HIS A 49 -5.62 -6.22 17.21
CA HIS A 49 -6.20 -7.38 16.53
C HIS A 49 -5.57 -7.60 15.14
N LEU A 50 -5.40 -6.53 14.36
CA LEU A 50 -4.75 -6.60 13.05
C LEU A 50 -3.27 -6.98 13.17
N GLU A 51 -2.55 -6.45 14.15
CA GLU A 51 -1.15 -6.85 14.40
C GLU A 51 -1.04 -8.33 14.74
N ALA A 52 -1.93 -8.86 15.57
CA ALA A 52 -1.98 -10.27 15.91
C ALA A 52 -2.29 -11.18 14.71
N SER A 53 -2.89 -10.64 13.65
CA SER A 53 -3.20 -11.39 12.41
C SER A 53 -2.00 -11.54 11.46
N LEU A 54 -0.97 -10.69 11.60
CA LEU A 54 0.18 -10.66 10.67
C LEU A 54 0.91 -11.99 10.47
N PRO A 55 1.04 -12.89 11.48
CA PRO A 55 1.62 -14.22 11.26
C PRO A 55 0.88 -15.08 10.22
N GLY A 56 -0.40 -14.80 9.94
CA GLY A 56 -1.19 -15.44 8.90
C GLY A 56 -1.13 -14.77 7.53
N LEU A 57 -0.49 -13.60 7.43
CA LEU A 57 -0.34 -12.85 6.18
C LEU A 57 0.87 -13.36 5.39
N GLY A 58 0.72 -13.49 4.07
CA GLY A 58 1.79 -13.92 3.18
C GLY A 58 1.52 -13.50 1.72
N ASP A 59 2.56 -13.64 0.91
CA ASP A 59 2.50 -13.46 -0.54
C ASP A 59 1.96 -14.73 -1.19
N HIS A 60 0.99 -14.57 -2.09
CA HIS A 60 0.36 -15.68 -2.80
C HIS A 60 1.05 -16.03 -4.12
N ALA A 61 2.15 -15.35 -4.47
CA ALA A 61 2.99 -15.74 -5.59
C ALA A 61 3.46 -17.20 -5.47
N ASP A 62 3.48 -17.90 -6.59
CA ASP A 62 3.92 -19.29 -6.74
C ASP A 62 5.28 -19.41 -7.46
N ASP A 63 5.94 -18.28 -7.69
CA ASP A 63 7.23 -18.17 -8.35
C ASP A 63 8.33 -17.65 -7.40
N ASP A 64 9.52 -17.43 -7.94
CA ASP A 64 10.69 -16.97 -7.20
C ASP A 64 10.55 -15.55 -6.64
N THR A 65 9.44 -14.84 -6.89
CA THR A 65 9.18 -13.51 -6.33
C THR A 65 8.45 -13.54 -4.99
N LYS A 66 7.96 -14.71 -4.54
CA LYS A 66 7.25 -14.87 -3.26
C LYS A 66 8.05 -14.32 -2.08
N ASP A 67 7.50 -13.32 -1.39
CA ASP A 67 8.11 -12.75 -0.19
C ASP A 67 7.07 -12.41 0.90
N ASP A 68 6.77 -13.40 1.74
CA ASP A 68 5.82 -13.25 2.85
C ASP A 68 6.25 -12.17 3.86
N GLU A 69 7.56 -12.02 4.09
CA GLU A 69 8.07 -11.08 5.08
C GLU A 69 8.05 -9.64 4.56
N ALA A 70 8.29 -9.41 3.26
CA ALA A 70 8.08 -8.10 2.65
C ALA A 70 6.63 -7.64 2.80
N VAL A 71 5.67 -8.53 2.57
CA VAL A 71 4.23 -8.24 2.77
C VAL A 71 3.96 -7.87 4.23
N ARG A 72 4.47 -8.66 5.19
CA ARG A 72 4.31 -8.37 6.63
C ARG A 72 4.99 -7.05 7.03
N ALA A 73 6.16 -6.74 6.48
CA ALA A 73 6.89 -5.52 6.80
C ALA A 73 6.11 -4.27 6.34
N ILE A 74 5.47 -4.31 5.17
CA ILE A 74 4.57 -3.23 4.72
C ILE A 74 3.39 -3.09 5.69
N ALA A 75 2.76 -4.21 6.06
CA ALA A 75 1.63 -4.19 6.99
C ALA A 75 2.00 -3.60 8.36
N ARG A 76 3.15 -3.99 8.94
CA ARG A 76 3.65 -3.41 10.20
C ARG A 76 3.84 -1.88 10.09
N ARG A 77 4.46 -1.40 9.02
CA ARG A 77 4.64 0.05 8.79
C ARG A 77 3.33 0.82 8.73
N PHE A 78 2.30 0.22 8.12
CA PHE A 78 0.98 0.82 8.04
C PHE A 78 0.30 0.88 9.41
N LEU A 79 0.35 -0.21 10.19
CA LEU A 79 -0.17 -0.26 11.56
C LEU A 79 0.56 0.73 12.49
N ASP A 80 1.88 0.87 12.36
CA ASP A 80 2.65 1.87 13.09
C ASP A 80 2.22 3.30 12.74
N GLY A 81 1.84 3.54 11.48
CA GLY A 81 1.27 4.82 11.04
C GLY A 81 -0.07 5.11 11.73
N LEU A 82 -0.94 4.11 11.82
CA LEU A 82 -2.22 4.23 12.53
C LEU A 82 -2.01 4.51 14.02
N ARG A 83 -1.11 3.78 14.69
CA ARG A 83 -0.80 4.01 16.12
C ARG A 83 -0.38 5.45 16.39
N ARG A 84 0.56 5.97 15.60
CA ARG A 84 1.02 7.36 15.72
C ARG A 84 -0.11 8.37 15.54
N ALA A 85 -1.04 8.12 14.63
CA ALA A 85 -2.17 9.03 14.40
C ALA A 85 -3.20 8.99 15.53
N GLU A 86 -3.37 7.85 16.20
CA GLU A 86 -4.22 7.71 17.38
C GLU A 86 -3.53 8.15 18.69
N GLY A 87 -2.28 8.63 18.61
CA GLY A 87 -1.51 9.09 19.77
C GLY A 87 -1.00 7.96 20.66
N ARG A 88 -0.80 6.77 20.09
CA ARG A 88 -0.28 5.56 20.74
C ARG A 88 1.15 5.24 20.28
#